data_AF-A0AB34KB84-F1
#
_entry.id   AF-A0AB34KB84-F1
#
_cell.length_a   1.000
_cell.length_b   1.000
_cell.length_c   1.000
_cell.angle_alpha   90.00
_cell.angle_beta   90.00
_cell.angle_gamma   90.00
#
_symmetry.space_group_name_H-M   'P 1'
#
loop_
_entity.id
_entity.type
_entity.pdbx_description
1 polymer ?
#
loop_
_entity_poly.entity_id
_entity_poly.type
_entity_poly.pdbx_seq_one_letter_code
_entity_poly.pdbx_strand_id
1 'polypeptide(L)'
;MGKQKSGGMRDVLRQKLAAHYDSSSNTFQNSFVVGGVSGLCDRAFAVAAGVSEATFVRARADVTLVRPTHAGRLKVHARAVGADRAALDAWVRAQRNSMEGDKITGKKWYTEKTTEKQLWDRYVKSCDRVQQPTKGSSRLLFAIWKQHSEIVEVKPTGHAICDTCSDIHTERLALEGLHDAYSKQRMVELGKEADAHNNFHSKERAHYDDAVHVATHHPEKKTCITIDAPTQHQFDLPSQARWKRDTSKKLDGTHRWQSKVEGVLDAGVGMMVFIARTALGGGGNLTATVLMLSLMHHVKLGRELGDSLHLQARRLH
;
A
#
# COMPACT_ATOMS: atom_id res chain seq x y z
N MET A 1 -23.26 -47.30 -27.61
CA MET A 1 -22.11 -47.32 -26.68
C MET A 1 -21.65 -45.88 -26.47
N GLY A 2 -21.77 -45.36 -25.24
CA GLY A 2 -21.46 -43.96 -24.94
C GLY A 2 -19.96 -43.68 -25.09
N LYS A 3 -19.60 -42.61 -25.82
CA LYS A 3 -18.24 -42.07 -25.84
C LYS A 3 -17.86 -41.66 -24.42
N GLN A 4 -17.10 -42.49 -23.70
CA GLN A 4 -16.39 -42.05 -22.51
C GLN A 4 -15.53 -40.85 -22.92
N LYS A 5 -15.72 -39.70 -22.25
CA LYS A 5 -14.79 -38.56 -22.35
C LYS A 5 -13.42 -39.08 -21.93
N SER A 6 -12.58 -39.42 -22.91
CA SER A 6 -11.25 -39.96 -22.65
C SER A 6 -10.48 -38.91 -21.86
N GLY A 7 -10.08 -39.25 -20.63
CA GLY A 7 -9.02 -38.49 -19.96
C GLY A 7 -7.78 -38.42 -20.86
N GLY A 8 -6.85 -37.51 -20.57
CA GLY A 8 -5.59 -37.44 -21.34
C GLY A 8 -4.88 -38.81 -21.39
N MET A 9 -4.00 -39.02 -22.37
CA MET A 9 -3.32 -40.31 -22.64
C MET A 9 -2.75 -41.02 -21.40
N ARG A 10 -2.29 -40.25 -20.39
CA ARG A 10 -1.84 -40.76 -19.09
C ARG A 10 -2.93 -41.52 -18.32
N ASP A 11 -4.15 -40.99 -18.26
CA ASP A 11 -5.25 -41.58 -17.49
C ASP A 11 -5.83 -42.82 -18.21
N VAL A 12 -5.86 -42.79 -19.55
CA VAL A 12 -6.24 -43.96 -20.37
C VAL A 12 -5.23 -45.08 -20.16
N LEU A 13 -3.93 -44.77 -20.22
CA LEU A 13 -2.86 -45.74 -20.00
C LEU A 13 -2.89 -46.30 -18.58
N ARG A 14 -3.11 -45.44 -17.57
CA ARG A 14 -3.27 -45.86 -16.17
C ARG A 14 -4.40 -46.88 -16.01
N GLN A 15 -5.57 -46.65 -16.60
CA GLN A 15 -6.69 -47.59 -16.48
C GLN A 15 -6.34 -48.96 -17.05
N LYS A 16 -5.66 -48.99 -18.20
CA LYS A 16 -5.19 -50.23 -18.81
C LYS A 16 -4.14 -50.91 -17.96
N LEU A 17 -3.15 -50.18 -17.43
CA LEU A 17 -2.12 -50.72 -16.54
C LEU A 17 -2.69 -51.26 -15.22
N ALA A 18 -3.70 -50.59 -14.65
CA ALA A 18 -4.31 -50.98 -13.37
C ALA A 18 -4.97 -52.37 -13.40
N ALA A 19 -5.51 -52.79 -14.55
CA ALA A 19 -6.13 -54.10 -14.71
C ALA A 19 -5.11 -55.27 -14.64
N HIS A 20 -3.83 -54.98 -14.83
CA HIS A 20 -2.75 -55.97 -14.84
C HIS A 20 -1.76 -55.76 -13.68
N TYR A 21 -2.10 -54.91 -12.71
CA TYR A 21 -1.28 -54.64 -11.54
C TYR A 21 -1.78 -55.42 -10.34
N ASP A 22 -0.90 -56.21 -9.73
CA ASP A 22 -1.18 -56.90 -8.49
C ASP A 22 -0.60 -56.09 -7.32
N SER A 23 -1.49 -55.55 -6.48
CA SER A 23 -1.11 -54.77 -5.31
C SER A 23 -0.47 -55.59 -4.19
N SER A 24 -0.68 -56.91 -4.18
CA SER A 24 -0.12 -57.80 -3.14
C SER A 24 1.35 -58.12 -3.40
N SER A 25 1.72 -58.33 -4.66
CA SER A 25 3.10 -58.58 -5.09
C SER A 25 3.84 -57.32 -5.55
N ASN A 26 3.14 -56.18 -5.67
CA ASN A 26 3.67 -54.91 -6.20
C ASN A 26 4.30 -55.06 -7.60
N THR A 27 3.73 -55.95 -8.42
CA THR A 27 4.24 -56.27 -9.77
C THR A 27 3.15 -56.16 -10.83
N PHE A 28 3.57 -55.89 -12.06
CA PHE A 28 2.69 -55.96 -13.23
C PHE A 28 2.78 -57.36 -13.84
N GLN A 29 1.64 -57.96 -14.14
CA GLN A 29 1.58 -59.24 -14.82
C GLN A 29 1.86 -59.06 -16.32
N ASN A 30 2.59 -60.01 -16.92
CA ASN A 30 2.84 -60.04 -18.37
C ASN A 30 1.62 -60.60 -19.11
N SER A 31 0.47 -59.93 -19.01
CA SER A 31 -0.81 -60.38 -19.57
C SER A 31 -1.43 -59.36 -20.54
N PHE A 32 -0.63 -58.41 -21.02
CA PHE A 32 -1.08 -57.42 -22.01
C PHE A 32 -1.21 -58.07 -23.41
N VAL A 33 -2.22 -57.64 -24.17
CA VAL A 33 -2.51 -58.12 -25.53
C VAL A 33 -2.54 -56.96 -26.51
N VAL A 34 -1.79 -57.06 -27.62
CA VAL A 34 -1.81 -56.07 -28.71
C VAL A 34 -1.84 -56.80 -30.05
N GLY A 35 -2.79 -56.45 -30.92
CA GLY A 35 -2.85 -57.00 -32.28
C GLY A 35 -2.95 -58.54 -32.36
N GLY A 36 -3.55 -59.19 -31.34
CA GLY A 36 -3.64 -60.65 -31.26
C GLY A 36 -2.45 -61.35 -30.60
N VAL A 37 -1.38 -60.63 -30.26
CA VAL A 37 -0.22 -61.17 -29.52
C VAL A 37 -0.41 -60.92 -28.03
N SER A 38 -0.47 -62.01 -27.24
CA SER A 38 -0.58 -61.99 -25.78
C SER A 38 0.78 -62.20 -25.09
N GLY A 39 0.86 -61.89 -23.79
CA GLY A 39 2.06 -62.16 -22.98
C GLY A 39 3.05 -61.00 -22.93
N LEU A 40 2.64 -59.80 -23.36
CA LEU A 40 3.50 -58.62 -23.39
C LEU A 40 3.73 -58.07 -21.98
N CYS A 41 4.89 -57.47 -21.74
CA CYS A 41 5.15 -56.67 -20.54
C CYS A 41 4.54 -55.26 -20.67
N ASP A 42 4.40 -54.57 -19.54
CA ASP A 42 3.84 -53.22 -19.44
C ASP A 42 4.54 -52.20 -20.35
N ARG A 43 5.87 -52.29 -20.47
CA ARG A 43 6.69 -51.45 -21.36
C ARG A 43 6.43 -51.73 -22.84
N ALA A 44 6.41 -53.00 -23.23
CA ALA A 44 6.15 -53.39 -24.62
C ALA A 44 4.75 -52.95 -25.06
N PHE A 45 3.77 -53.09 -24.16
CA PHE A 45 2.43 -52.56 -24.35
C PHE A 45 2.42 -51.04 -24.54
N ALA A 46 3.16 -50.29 -23.73
CA ALA A 46 3.23 -48.83 -23.84
C ALA A 46 3.84 -48.35 -25.18
N VAL A 47 4.91 -49.01 -25.64
CA VAL A 47 5.50 -48.73 -26.95
C VAL A 47 4.49 -49.00 -28.08
N ALA A 48 3.81 -50.14 -28.04
CA ALA A 48 2.82 -50.49 -29.05
C ALA A 48 1.57 -49.59 -29.01
N ALA A 49 1.25 -49.01 -27.86
CA ALA A 49 0.19 -48.00 -27.71
C ALA A 49 0.60 -46.58 -28.14
N GLY A 50 1.86 -46.38 -28.58
CA GLY A 50 2.35 -45.10 -29.10
C GLY A 50 2.46 -44.00 -28.04
N VAL A 51 2.65 -44.34 -26.76
CA VAL A 51 2.81 -43.36 -25.68
C VAL A 51 4.28 -43.00 -25.44
N SER A 52 4.55 -41.73 -25.10
CA SER A 52 5.90 -41.30 -24.70
C SER A 52 6.32 -41.93 -23.37
N GLU A 53 7.63 -42.12 -23.19
CA GLU A 53 8.20 -42.67 -21.95
C GLU A 53 7.78 -41.88 -20.70
N ALA A 54 7.81 -40.55 -20.77
CA ALA A 54 7.35 -39.68 -19.68
C ALA A 54 5.88 -39.93 -19.29
N THR A 55 5.03 -40.22 -20.28
CA THR A 55 3.61 -40.54 -20.04
C THR A 55 3.48 -41.92 -19.40
N PHE A 56 4.24 -42.91 -19.88
CA PHE A 56 4.28 -44.25 -19.33
C PHE A 56 4.75 -44.27 -17.86
N VAL A 57 5.90 -43.66 -17.56
CA VAL A 57 6.45 -43.61 -16.20
C VAL A 57 5.46 -42.96 -15.23
N ARG A 58 4.82 -41.85 -15.64
CA ARG A 58 3.83 -41.15 -14.82
C ARG A 58 2.54 -41.96 -14.64
N ALA A 59 2.06 -42.68 -15.65
CA ALA A 59 0.89 -43.54 -15.56
C ALA A 59 1.15 -44.77 -14.68
N ARG A 60 2.32 -45.40 -14.83
CA ARG A 60 2.77 -46.52 -13.99
C ARG A 60 2.85 -46.10 -12.52
N ALA A 61 3.47 -44.95 -12.24
CA ALA A 61 3.52 -44.38 -10.90
C ALA A 61 2.13 -44.05 -10.32
N ASP A 62 1.17 -43.68 -11.17
CA ASP A 62 -0.21 -43.44 -10.70
C ASP A 62 -0.91 -44.72 -10.24
N VAL A 63 -0.58 -45.86 -10.85
CA VAL A 63 -1.10 -47.18 -10.45
C VAL A 63 -0.41 -47.65 -9.18
N THR A 64 0.92 -47.66 -9.15
CA THR A 64 1.70 -48.19 -8.01
C THR A 64 1.53 -47.38 -6.74
N LEU A 65 1.42 -46.05 -6.86
CA LEU A 65 1.27 -45.13 -5.71
C LEU A 65 -0.18 -44.71 -5.46
N VAL A 66 -1.16 -45.34 -6.13
CA VAL A 66 -2.60 -45.06 -5.97
C VAL A 66 -2.93 -43.56 -6.10
N ARG A 67 -2.24 -42.86 -7.00
CA ARG A 67 -2.45 -41.41 -7.17
C ARG A 67 -3.82 -41.14 -7.78
N PRO A 68 -4.48 -39.99 -7.58
CA PRO A 68 -5.77 -39.69 -8.20
C PRO A 68 -5.67 -39.49 -9.72
N THR A 69 -6.78 -39.68 -10.46
CA THR A 69 -6.87 -39.39 -11.91
C THR A 69 -6.76 -37.89 -12.18
N HIS A 70 -6.70 -37.43 -13.43
CA HIS A 70 -6.67 -36.00 -13.74
C HIS A 70 -7.82 -35.24 -13.09
N ALA A 71 -9.05 -35.74 -13.18
CA ALA A 71 -10.21 -35.16 -12.51
C ALA A 71 -10.05 -35.16 -10.97
N GLY A 72 -9.49 -36.23 -10.40
CA GLY A 72 -9.18 -36.29 -8.97
C GLY A 72 -8.08 -35.30 -8.55
N ARG A 73 -7.01 -35.16 -9.35
CA ARG A 73 -5.93 -34.19 -9.14
C ARG A 73 -6.45 -32.76 -9.21
N LEU A 74 -7.32 -32.46 -10.17
CA LEU A 74 -8.00 -31.16 -10.26
C LEU A 74 -8.87 -30.88 -9.03
N LYS A 75 -9.63 -31.88 -8.55
CA LYS A 75 -10.42 -31.73 -7.31
C LYS A 75 -9.55 -31.50 -6.07
N VAL A 76 -8.46 -32.25 -5.94
CA VAL A 76 -7.48 -32.07 -4.84
C VAL A 76 -6.84 -30.68 -4.91
N HIS A 77 -6.42 -30.26 -6.10
CA HIS A 77 -5.88 -28.92 -6.33
C HIS A 77 -6.90 -27.83 -6.02
N ALA A 78 -8.14 -27.94 -6.48
CA ALA A 78 -9.20 -26.98 -6.18
C ALA A 78 -9.50 -26.89 -4.68
N ARG A 79 -9.49 -28.03 -3.97
CA ARG A 79 -9.66 -28.06 -2.51
C ARG A 79 -8.48 -27.40 -1.79
N ALA A 80 -7.25 -27.65 -2.24
CA ALA A 80 -6.04 -27.02 -1.69
C ALA A 80 -6.06 -25.50 -1.91
N VAL A 81 -6.39 -25.04 -3.12
CA VAL A 81 -6.56 -23.61 -3.42
C VAL A 81 -7.66 -22.97 -2.56
N GLY A 82 -8.75 -23.70 -2.30
CA GLY A 82 -9.80 -23.24 -1.38
C GLY A 82 -9.32 -23.09 0.06
N ALA A 83 -8.51 -24.05 0.55
CA ALA A 83 -7.93 -24.00 1.89
C ALA A 83 -6.88 -22.87 2.03
N ASP A 84 -6.03 -22.68 1.02
CA ASP A 84 -5.05 -21.59 0.99
C ASP A 84 -5.74 -20.23 0.96
N ARG A 85 -6.78 -20.09 0.13
CA ARG A 85 -7.58 -18.87 0.06
C ARG A 85 -8.24 -18.54 1.40
N ALA A 86 -8.81 -19.54 2.09
CA ALA A 86 -9.42 -19.35 3.39
C ALA A 86 -8.38 -18.94 4.47
N ALA A 87 -7.18 -19.53 4.44
CA ALA A 87 -6.11 -19.17 5.36
C ALA A 87 -5.61 -17.73 5.12
N LEU A 88 -5.43 -17.33 3.86
CA LEU A 88 -5.03 -15.97 3.51
C LEU A 88 -6.12 -14.95 3.85
N ASP A 89 -7.40 -15.23 3.59
CA ASP A 89 -8.53 -14.37 3.97
C ASP A 89 -8.60 -14.16 5.48
N ALA A 90 -8.43 -15.23 6.26
CA ALA A 90 -8.38 -15.15 7.72
C ALA A 90 -7.21 -14.30 8.20
N TRP A 91 -6.03 -14.43 7.58
CA TRP A 91 -4.88 -13.59 7.90
C TRP A 91 -5.13 -12.12 7.59
N VAL A 92 -5.73 -11.80 6.44
CA VAL A 92 -6.08 -10.42 6.08
C VAL A 92 -7.02 -9.83 7.13
N ARG A 93 -8.11 -10.53 7.50
CA ARG A 93 -9.03 -10.06 8.54
C ARG A 93 -8.34 -9.84 9.89
N ALA A 94 -7.38 -10.69 10.26
CA ALA A 94 -6.63 -10.54 11.50
C ALA A 94 -5.76 -9.27 11.52
N GLN A 95 -5.37 -8.75 10.35
CA GLN A 95 -4.65 -7.47 10.25
C GLN A 95 -5.53 -6.27 10.65
N ARG A 96 -6.85 -6.42 10.76
CA ARG A 96 -7.72 -5.35 11.28
C ARG A 96 -7.26 -4.83 12.64
N ASN A 97 -6.77 -5.72 13.51
CA ASN A 97 -6.35 -5.35 14.85
C ASN A 97 -5.05 -4.53 14.88
N SER A 98 -4.27 -4.54 13.80
CA SER A 98 -3.02 -3.78 13.69
C SER A 98 -3.18 -2.48 12.89
N MET A 99 -4.38 -2.15 12.41
CA MET A 99 -4.64 -0.98 11.56
C MET A 99 -5.58 0.02 12.24
N GLU A 100 -5.47 1.29 11.87
CA GLU A 100 -6.32 2.34 12.41
C GLU A 100 -7.76 2.12 11.90
N GLY A 101 -8.68 1.86 12.81
CA GLY A 101 -10.11 1.75 12.52
C GLY A 101 -10.75 3.11 12.32
N ASP A 102 -11.83 3.16 11.55
CA ASP A 102 -12.68 4.34 11.46
C ASP A 102 -13.20 4.77 12.84
N LYS A 103 -12.90 6.01 13.23
CA LYS A 103 -13.25 6.61 14.53
C LYS A 103 -14.76 6.75 14.75
N ILE A 104 -15.56 6.65 13.69
CA ILE A 104 -17.02 6.85 13.76
C ILE A 104 -17.76 5.51 13.69
N THR A 105 -17.45 4.65 12.71
CA THR A 105 -18.22 3.41 12.49
C THR A 105 -17.48 2.14 12.85
N GLY A 106 -16.14 2.16 12.94
CA GLY A 106 -15.30 0.98 13.14
C GLY A 106 -15.40 -0.07 12.02
N LYS A 107 -16.12 0.20 10.92
CA LYS A 107 -16.37 -0.74 9.81
C LYS A 107 -15.25 -0.72 8.76
N LYS A 108 -14.56 0.41 8.63
CA LYS A 108 -13.44 0.59 7.72
C LYS A 108 -12.14 0.68 8.51
N TRP A 109 -11.05 0.30 7.86
CA TRP A 109 -9.71 0.29 8.44
C TRP A 109 -8.75 0.83 7.40
N TYR A 110 -7.86 1.71 7.86
CA TYR A 110 -7.04 2.53 7.00
C TYR A 110 -5.60 2.04 7.04
N THR A 111 -4.97 2.01 5.87
CA THR A 111 -3.59 1.58 5.73
C THR A 111 -2.91 2.31 4.58
N GLU A 112 -1.58 2.31 4.57
CA GLU A 112 -0.81 2.85 3.46
C GLU A 112 -1.03 2.02 2.20
N LYS A 113 -0.94 2.68 1.04
CA LYS A 113 -0.98 1.99 -0.26
C LYS A 113 0.13 0.92 -0.30
N THR A 114 -0.29 -0.35 -0.29
CA THR A 114 0.63 -1.48 -0.17
C THR A 114 0.81 -2.16 -1.54
N THR A 115 2.05 -2.44 -1.91
CA THR A 115 2.38 -3.21 -3.13
C THR A 115 2.27 -4.71 -2.89
N GLU A 116 2.12 -5.51 -3.96
CA GLU A 116 2.05 -6.98 -3.88
C GLU A 116 3.23 -7.58 -3.08
N LYS A 117 4.46 -7.14 -3.39
CA LYS A 117 5.68 -7.62 -2.72
C LYS A 117 5.67 -7.29 -1.22
N GLN A 118 5.37 -6.04 -0.86
CA GLN A 118 5.33 -5.60 0.54
C GLN A 118 4.28 -6.37 1.35
N LEU A 119 3.12 -6.64 0.75
CA LEU A 119 2.07 -7.41 1.40
C LEU A 119 2.50 -8.86 1.65
N TRP A 120 3.15 -9.49 0.67
CA TRP A 120 3.69 -10.83 0.81
C TRP A 120 4.78 -10.91 1.87
N ASP A 121 5.74 -9.98 1.87
CA ASP A 121 6.80 -9.92 2.87
C ASP A 121 6.23 -9.77 4.29
N ARG A 122 5.16 -8.98 4.46
CA ARG A 122 4.44 -8.84 5.74
C ARG A 122 3.79 -10.16 6.17
N TYR A 123 3.18 -10.89 5.23
CA TYR A 123 2.59 -12.20 5.50
C TYR A 123 3.64 -13.23 5.91
N VAL A 124 4.75 -13.33 5.17
CA VAL A 124 5.86 -14.25 5.49
C VAL A 124 6.39 -13.98 6.90
N LYS A 125 6.68 -12.72 7.24
CA LYS A 125 7.12 -12.34 8.59
C LYS A 125 6.10 -12.71 9.68
N SER A 126 4.81 -12.60 9.39
CA SER A 126 3.75 -13.00 10.32
C SER A 126 3.70 -14.52 10.50
N CYS A 127 3.91 -15.29 9.44
CA CYS A 127 4.01 -16.74 9.49
C CYS A 127 5.23 -17.19 10.30
N ASP A 128 6.39 -16.60 10.05
CA ASP A 128 7.63 -16.89 10.78
C ASP A 128 7.49 -16.61 12.27
N ARG A 129 6.87 -15.47 12.64
CA ARG A 129 6.61 -15.11 14.04
C ARG A 129 5.74 -16.14 14.77
N VAL A 130 4.77 -16.74 14.08
CA VAL A 130 3.84 -17.72 14.65
C VAL A 130 4.31 -19.16 14.38
N GLN A 131 5.50 -19.34 13.78
CA GLN A 131 6.08 -20.63 13.40
C GLN A 131 5.14 -21.48 12.54
N GLN A 132 4.46 -20.85 11.59
CA GLN A 132 3.58 -21.54 10.65
C GLN A 132 4.15 -21.52 9.23
N PRO A 133 3.95 -22.59 8.44
CA PRO A 133 4.35 -22.59 7.05
C PRO A 133 3.55 -21.56 6.26
N THR A 134 4.21 -20.91 5.31
CA THR A 134 3.58 -20.01 4.35
C THR A 134 2.64 -20.80 3.43
N LYS A 135 1.43 -20.29 3.21
CA LYS A 135 0.41 -20.92 2.37
C LYS A 135 0.04 -20.02 1.19
N GLY A 136 -0.28 -20.63 0.06
CA GLY A 136 -0.69 -19.90 -1.16
C GLY A 136 0.44 -19.15 -1.86
N SER A 137 0.11 -18.04 -2.51
CA SER A 137 1.06 -17.24 -3.31
C SER A 137 0.82 -15.74 -3.14
N SER A 138 1.86 -14.95 -3.39
CA SER A 138 1.83 -13.48 -3.41
C SER A 138 0.65 -12.91 -4.19
N ARG A 139 0.46 -13.40 -5.42
CA ARG A 139 -0.62 -12.95 -6.31
C ARG A 139 -2.01 -13.28 -5.76
N LEU A 140 -2.18 -14.46 -5.15
CA LEU A 140 -3.45 -14.85 -4.52
C LEU A 140 -3.75 -13.97 -3.30
N LEU A 141 -2.76 -13.69 -2.45
CA LEU A 141 -2.91 -12.82 -1.29
C LEU A 141 -3.29 -11.39 -1.73
N PHE A 142 -2.60 -10.84 -2.72
CA PHE A 142 -2.89 -9.50 -3.22
C PHE A 142 -4.29 -9.41 -3.85
N ALA A 143 -4.72 -10.44 -4.57
CA ALA A 143 -6.08 -10.51 -5.11
C ALA A 143 -7.15 -10.54 -4.00
N ILE A 144 -6.92 -11.29 -2.91
CA ILE A 144 -7.82 -11.33 -1.74
C ILE A 144 -7.85 -9.94 -1.09
N TRP A 145 -6.69 -9.34 -0.84
CA TRP A 145 -6.56 -8.01 -0.26
C TRP A 145 -7.38 -6.95 -1.00
N LYS A 146 -7.30 -6.91 -2.34
CA LYS A 146 -8.09 -5.96 -3.15
C LYS A 146 -9.59 -6.23 -3.16
N GLN A 147 -10.04 -7.42 -2.76
CA GLN A 147 -11.46 -7.75 -2.65
C GLN A 147 -12.09 -7.28 -1.32
N HIS A 148 -11.28 -7.01 -0.30
CA HIS A 148 -11.76 -6.47 0.97
C HIS A 148 -12.07 -4.98 0.84
N SER A 149 -13.34 -4.68 0.57
CA SER A 149 -13.87 -3.31 0.44
C SER A 149 -13.75 -2.45 1.71
N GLU A 150 -13.56 -3.12 2.85
CA GLU A 150 -13.38 -2.52 4.17
C GLU A 150 -11.97 -1.95 4.38
N ILE A 151 -10.98 -2.38 3.59
CA ILE A 151 -9.62 -1.86 3.61
C ILE A 151 -9.55 -0.61 2.74
N VAL A 152 -9.26 0.53 3.36
CA VAL A 152 -9.07 1.79 2.63
C VAL A 152 -7.58 2.11 2.59
N GLU A 153 -6.99 1.96 1.42
CA GLU A 153 -5.62 2.40 1.16
C GLU A 153 -5.59 3.92 0.99
N VAL A 154 -5.05 4.60 1.98
CA VAL A 154 -4.89 6.05 1.94
C VAL A 154 -3.53 6.35 1.31
N LYS A 155 -3.51 7.25 0.33
CA LYS A 155 -2.24 7.82 -0.11
C LYS A 155 -1.64 8.58 1.08
N PRO A 156 -0.33 8.49 1.35
CA PRO A 156 0.27 9.26 2.43
C PRO A 156 -0.10 10.73 2.23
N THR A 157 -0.93 11.26 3.14
CA THR A 157 -1.16 12.69 3.29
C THR A 157 0.03 13.22 4.08
N GLY A 158 1.21 13.14 3.46
CA GLY A 158 2.35 13.90 3.92
C GLY A 158 2.00 15.38 3.83
N HIS A 159 2.57 16.17 4.73
CA HIS A 159 2.67 17.61 4.50
C HIS A 159 3.23 17.82 3.10
N ALA A 160 2.77 18.86 2.38
CA ALA A 160 3.33 19.18 1.08
C ALA A 160 4.86 19.17 1.19
N ILE A 161 5.48 18.17 0.55
CA ILE A 161 6.92 18.10 0.41
C ILE A 161 7.33 19.26 -0.51
N CYS A 162 8.50 19.83 -0.31
CA CYS A 162 8.94 20.87 -1.23
C CYS A 162 9.02 20.30 -2.66
N ASP A 163 8.88 21.18 -3.66
CA ASP A 163 8.85 20.77 -5.06
C ASP A 163 10.11 19.98 -5.43
N THR A 164 11.28 20.38 -4.92
CA THR A 164 12.54 19.67 -5.11
C THR A 164 12.51 18.24 -4.56
N CYS A 165 11.95 18.02 -3.37
CA CYS A 165 11.76 16.67 -2.83
C CYS A 165 10.79 15.86 -3.69
N SER A 166 9.73 16.50 -4.21
CA SER A 166 8.73 15.86 -5.07
C SER A 166 9.33 15.43 -6.42
N ASP A 167 10.12 16.30 -7.03
CA ASP A 167 10.78 16.06 -8.32
C ASP A 167 11.77 14.90 -8.21
N ILE A 168 12.63 14.94 -7.18
CA ILE A 168 13.57 13.85 -6.90
C ILE A 168 12.82 12.53 -6.68
N HIS A 169 11.71 12.55 -5.92
CA HIS A 169 10.94 11.34 -5.68
C HIS A 169 10.29 10.79 -6.95
N THR A 170 9.70 11.68 -7.75
CA THR A 170 9.05 11.33 -9.02
C THR A 170 10.04 10.72 -10.00
N GLU A 171 11.25 11.30 -10.11
CA GLU A 171 12.29 10.79 -10.99
C GLU A 171 12.84 9.45 -10.49
N ARG A 172 13.03 9.27 -9.18
CA ARG A 172 13.43 7.97 -8.61
C ARG A 172 12.40 6.87 -8.89
N LEU A 173 11.11 7.17 -8.79
CA LEU A 173 10.04 6.22 -9.12
C LEU A 173 10.05 5.86 -10.61
N ALA A 174 10.34 6.82 -11.50
CA ALA A 174 10.43 6.56 -12.94
C ALA A 174 11.60 5.62 -13.31
N LEU A 175 12.67 5.64 -12.52
CA LEU A 175 13.86 4.81 -12.73
C LEU A 175 13.82 3.48 -11.95
N GLU A 176 12.81 3.29 -11.09
CA GLU A 176 12.69 2.10 -10.25
C GLU A 176 12.44 0.84 -11.09
N GLY A 177 13.29 -0.17 -10.94
CA GLY A 177 13.21 -1.43 -11.70
C GLY A 177 13.93 -1.41 -13.05
N LEU A 178 14.48 -0.27 -13.47
CA LEU A 178 15.38 -0.19 -14.62
C LEU A 178 16.83 -0.54 -14.21
N HIS A 179 17.54 -1.25 -15.08
CA HIS A 179 18.87 -1.81 -14.78
C HIS A 179 19.97 -1.40 -15.76
N ASP A 180 19.66 -0.51 -16.70
CA ASP A 180 20.62 0.07 -17.62
C ASP A 180 21.62 1.00 -16.89
N ALA A 181 22.76 1.25 -17.54
CA ALA A 181 23.86 2.02 -16.96
C ALA A 181 23.44 3.46 -16.62
N TYR A 182 22.59 4.06 -17.44
CA TYR A 182 22.09 5.42 -17.23
C TYR A 182 21.18 5.49 -16.00
N SER A 183 20.18 4.61 -15.89
CA SER A 183 19.27 4.55 -14.74
C SER A 183 20.02 4.33 -13.42
N LYS A 184 21.05 3.46 -13.42
CA LYS A 184 21.90 3.24 -12.25
C LYS A 184 22.69 4.48 -11.85
N GLN A 185 23.30 5.16 -12.82
CA GLN A 185 24.06 6.39 -12.55
C GLN A 185 23.15 7.51 -12.05
N ARG A 186 22.00 7.71 -12.70
CA ARG A 186 21.05 8.77 -12.32
C ARG A 186 20.45 8.54 -10.93
N MET A 187 20.18 7.29 -10.55
CA MET A 187 19.76 6.95 -9.18
C MET A 187 20.80 7.32 -8.11
N VAL A 188 22.09 7.22 -8.43
CA VAL A 188 23.17 7.66 -7.53
C VAL A 188 23.23 9.19 -7.44
N GLU A 189 23.07 9.88 -8.56
CA GLU A 189 23.03 11.36 -8.61
C GLU A 189 21.83 11.92 -7.81
N LEU A 190 20.64 11.36 -8.03
CA LEU A 190 19.43 11.71 -7.26
C LEU A 190 19.59 11.47 -5.75
N GLY A 191 20.38 10.46 -5.37
CA GLY A 191 20.76 10.24 -3.96
C GLY A 191 21.59 11.39 -3.40
N LYS A 192 22.61 11.85 -4.14
CA LYS A 192 23.44 12.99 -3.74
C LYS A 192 22.65 14.30 -3.68
N GLU A 193 21.76 14.52 -4.64
CA GLU A 193 20.86 15.69 -4.66
C GLU A 193 19.93 15.68 -3.44
N ALA A 194 19.35 14.53 -3.10
CA ALA A 194 18.53 14.36 -1.91
C ALA A 194 19.31 14.65 -0.61
N ASP A 195 20.54 14.14 -0.49
CA ASP A 195 21.39 14.36 0.68
C ASP A 195 21.79 15.83 0.84
N ALA A 196 22.16 16.50 -0.26
CA ALA A 196 22.46 17.93 -0.26
C ALA A 196 21.24 18.76 0.16
N HIS A 197 20.06 18.40 -0.34
CA HIS A 197 18.82 19.10 0.00
C HIS A 197 18.38 18.84 1.46
N ASN A 198 18.54 17.61 1.96
CA ASN A 198 18.31 17.30 3.37
C ASN A 198 19.26 18.07 4.30
N ASN A 199 20.52 18.25 3.89
CA ASN A 199 21.49 19.06 4.63
C ASN A 199 21.07 20.54 4.67
N PHE A 200 20.54 21.07 3.57
CA PHE A 200 19.95 22.42 3.54
C PHE A 200 18.79 22.55 4.53
N HIS A 201 17.81 21.64 4.49
CA HIS A 201 16.69 21.62 5.44
C HIS A 201 17.13 21.49 6.90
N SER A 202 18.16 20.69 7.16
CA SER A 202 18.67 20.49 8.52
C SER A 202 19.30 21.77 9.07
N LYS A 203 20.02 22.53 8.22
CA LYS A 203 20.56 23.84 8.58
C LYS A 203 19.47 24.89 8.81
N GLU A 204 18.45 24.91 7.95
CA GLU A 204 17.29 25.80 8.11
C GLU A 204 16.55 25.54 9.43
N ARG A 205 16.33 24.25 9.76
CA ARG A 205 15.73 23.84 11.05
C ARG A 205 16.59 24.23 12.24
N ALA A 206 17.91 24.01 12.18
CA ALA A 206 18.81 24.42 13.25
C ALA A 206 18.76 25.94 13.49
N HIS A 207 18.72 26.74 12.42
CA HIS A 207 18.58 28.19 12.53
C HIS A 207 17.23 28.61 13.13
N TYR A 208 16.15 27.91 12.80
CA TYR A 208 14.83 28.11 13.41
C TYR A 208 14.82 27.73 14.89
N ASP A 209 15.37 26.57 15.25
CA ASP A 209 15.45 26.09 16.63
C ASP A 209 16.26 27.05 17.50
N ASP A 210 17.38 27.57 16.99
CA ASP A 210 18.16 28.63 17.66
C ASP A 210 17.34 29.91 17.84
N ALA A 211 16.58 30.33 16.81
CA ALA A 211 15.74 31.52 16.88
C ALA A 211 14.61 31.36 17.91
N VAL A 212 13.96 30.20 17.95
CA VAL A 212 12.94 29.84 18.96
C VAL A 212 13.57 29.82 20.35
N HIS A 213 14.72 29.16 20.52
CA HIS A 213 15.40 29.08 21.80
C HIS A 213 15.71 30.47 22.37
N VAL A 214 16.27 31.37 21.55
CA VAL A 214 16.55 32.76 21.95
C VAL A 214 15.27 33.51 22.26
N ALA A 215 14.22 33.40 21.43
CA ALA A 215 12.96 34.12 21.66
C ALA A 215 12.21 33.66 22.91
N THR A 216 12.35 32.38 23.29
CA THR A 216 11.73 31.82 24.50
C THR A 216 12.46 32.25 25.77
N HIS A 217 13.80 32.27 25.76
CA HIS A 217 14.62 32.53 26.97
C HIS A 217 15.07 33.99 27.11
N HIS A 218 15.18 34.71 25.99
CA HIS A 218 15.66 36.08 25.87
C HIS A 218 14.78 36.90 24.92
N PRO A 219 13.50 37.11 25.27
CA PRO A 219 12.54 37.77 24.39
C PRO A 219 12.90 39.22 24.03
N GLU A 220 13.68 39.89 24.87
CA GLU A 220 14.22 41.23 24.61
C GLU A 220 15.21 41.26 23.43
N LYS A 221 15.83 40.12 23.10
CA LYS A 221 16.80 40.04 21.99
C LYS A 221 16.16 39.65 20.67
N LYS A 222 15.11 38.82 20.73
CA LYS A 222 14.51 38.25 19.53
C LYS A 222 13.03 37.95 19.70
N THR A 223 12.24 38.41 18.74
CA THR A 223 10.87 37.95 18.52
C THR A 223 10.88 36.94 17.38
N CYS A 224 10.33 35.74 17.61
CA CYS A 224 10.28 34.66 16.61
C CYS A 224 8.82 34.32 16.31
N ILE A 225 8.40 34.59 15.07
CA ILE A 225 7.02 34.44 14.61
C ILE A 225 7.00 33.54 13.36
N THR A 226 6.18 32.50 13.43
CA THR A 226 5.89 31.59 12.32
C THR A 226 4.44 31.74 11.90
N ILE A 227 4.21 32.03 10.62
CA ILE A 227 2.89 32.11 10.02
C ILE A 227 2.81 31.04 8.94
N ASP A 228 2.03 30.00 9.20
CA ASP A 228 1.78 28.97 8.20
C ASP A 228 0.65 29.42 7.29
N ALA A 229 1.04 29.78 6.07
CA ALA A 229 0.09 30.20 5.07
C ALA A 229 -0.56 28.94 4.46
N PRO A 230 -1.86 28.76 4.64
CA PRO A 230 -2.53 27.48 4.48
C PRO A 230 -3.14 27.33 3.09
N THR A 231 -3.13 26.09 2.61
CA THR A 231 -3.61 25.76 1.27
C THR A 231 -5.14 25.86 1.18
N GLN A 232 -5.66 26.15 -0.02
CA GLN A 232 -7.09 26.43 -0.31
C GLN A 232 -8.11 25.50 0.36
N HIS A 233 -7.76 24.23 0.63
CA HIS A 233 -8.68 23.23 1.19
C HIS A 233 -8.55 23.01 2.71
N GLN A 234 -7.50 23.52 3.35
CA GLN A 234 -7.24 23.24 4.77
C GLN A 234 -8.11 24.05 5.73
N PHE A 235 -8.97 24.95 5.22
CA PHE A 235 -9.76 25.89 6.02
C PHE A 235 -11.25 25.97 5.75
N ASP A 236 -11.81 25.01 5.05
CA ASP A 236 -13.27 24.90 5.06
C ASP A 236 -13.73 24.45 6.45
N LEU A 237 -13.98 25.40 7.36
CA LEU A 237 -14.73 25.15 8.58
C LEU A 237 -16.04 24.45 8.19
N PRO A 238 -16.54 23.48 8.98
CA PRO A 238 -17.77 22.77 8.68
C PRO A 238 -18.90 23.75 8.43
N SER A 239 -19.23 23.92 7.15
CA SER A 239 -20.32 24.79 6.76
C SER A 239 -21.63 24.04 7.07
N GLN A 240 -22.58 24.72 7.73
CA GLN A 240 -23.86 24.16 8.20
C GLN A 240 -24.49 23.23 7.13
N ALA A 241 -25.06 22.07 7.42
CA ALA A 241 -25.51 21.19 6.32
C ALA A 241 -26.47 21.92 5.34
N ARG A 242 -26.33 21.73 4.02
CA ARG A 242 -27.07 22.51 2.98
C ARG A 242 -28.59 22.56 3.22
N TRP A 243 -29.15 21.48 3.76
CA TRP A 243 -30.57 21.35 4.09
C TRP A 243 -31.02 22.13 5.35
N LYS A 244 -30.09 22.70 6.12
CA LYS A 244 -30.34 23.53 7.31
C LYS A 244 -30.14 25.03 7.05
N ARG A 245 -29.91 25.46 5.79
CA ARG A 245 -29.67 26.87 5.45
C ARG A 245 -30.82 27.40 4.60
N ASP A 246 -31.34 28.56 4.96
CA ASP A 246 -32.16 29.37 4.07
C ASP A 246 -31.23 30.19 3.17
N THR A 247 -30.76 29.60 2.07
CA THR A 247 -29.95 30.31 1.07
C THR A 247 -30.82 30.87 -0.05
N SER A 248 -30.77 32.18 -0.27
CA SER A 248 -31.32 32.76 -1.50
C SER A 248 -30.55 32.19 -2.70
N LYS A 249 -31.25 31.72 -3.76
CA LYS A 249 -30.62 31.14 -4.96
C LYS A 249 -29.56 32.05 -5.62
N LYS A 250 -29.66 33.37 -5.43
CA LYS A 250 -28.68 34.35 -5.94
C LYS A 250 -27.35 34.38 -5.17
N LEU A 251 -27.33 33.85 -3.94
CA LEU A 251 -26.16 33.81 -3.07
C LEU A 251 -25.56 32.39 -2.96
N ASP A 252 -26.25 31.39 -3.51
CA ASP A 252 -25.79 30.01 -3.52
C ASP A 252 -24.57 29.89 -4.46
N GLY A 253 -23.43 29.47 -3.91
CA GLY A 253 -22.13 29.48 -4.60
C GLY A 253 -21.22 30.68 -4.32
N THR A 254 -21.68 31.72 -3.61
CA THR A 254 -20.78 32.80 -3.18
C THR A 254 -19.98 32.40 -1.93
N HIS A 255 -18.64 32.49 -1.99
CA HIS A 255 -17.72 32.24 -0.87
C HIS A 255 -17.88 33.24 0.31
N ARG A 256 -18.96 34.04 0.36
CA ARG A 256 -19.20 35.10 1.35
C ARG A 256 -19.25 34.60 2.79
N TRP A 257 -19.62 33.34 2.99
CA TRP A 257 -19.81 32.72 4.30
C TRP A 257 -18.74 31.70 4.68
N GLN A 258 -17.73 31.50 3.82
CA GLN A 258 -16.57 30.69 4.20
C GLN A 258 -15.64 31.55 5.06
N SER A 259 -15.11 30.96 6.11
CA SER A 259 -14.05 31.56 6.92
C SER A 259 -12.72 30.94 6.55
N LYS A 260 -11.67 31.75 6.54
CA LYS A 260 -10.29 31.28 6.59
C LYS A 260 -9.83 31.42 8.03
N VAL A 261 -9.14 30.40 8.51
CA VAL A 261 -8.38 30.52 9.75
C VAL A 261 -7.00 31.11 9.37
N GLU A 262 -6.14 31.49 10.28
CA GLU A 262 -4.71 31.70 10.03
C GLU A 262 -4.03 31.47 11.38
N GLY A 263 -3.03 30.60 11.41
CA GLY A 263 -2.29 30.28 12.62
C GLY A 263 -1.00 31.07 12.69
N VAL A 264 -0.77 31.73 13.81
CA VAL A 264 0.54 32.32 14.14
C VAL A 264 1.09 31.61 15.37
N LEU A 265 2.29 31.06 15.23
CA LEU A 265 3.05 30.55 16.35
C LEU A 265 4.11 31.58 16.73
N ASP A 266 4.01 32.10 17.94
CA ASP A 266 5.02 32.95 18.55
C ASP A 266 5.75 32.17 19.64
N ALA A 267 7.07 32.04 19.53
CA ALA A 267 7.86 31.24 20.47
C ALA A 267 7.75 31.72 21.94
N GLY A 268 7.53 33.03 22.16
CA GLY A 268 7.46 33.63 23.49
C GLY A 268 6.06 33.82 24.05
N VAL A 269 5.03 33.75 23.20
CA VAL A 269 3.62 34.04 23.57
C VAL A 269 2.71 32.82 23.40
N GLY A 270 2.99 31.96 22.41
CA GLY A 270 2.19 30.78 22.08
C GLY A 270 1.45 30.92 20.75
N MET A 271 0.40 30.11 20.58
CA MET A 271 -0.37 30.06 19.33
C MET A 271 -1.52 31.07 19.34
N MET A 272 -1.55 31.94 18.33
CA MET A 272 -2.66 32.84 18.04
C MET A 272 -3.41 32.34 16.80
N VAL A 273 -4.74 32.38 16.86
CA VAL A 273 -5.61 31.93 15.78
C VAL A 273 -6.48 33.09 15.32
N PHE A 274 -6.36 33.46 14.05
CA PHE A 274 -7.14 34.53 13.44
C PHE A 274 -8.20 33.92 12.53
N ILE A 275 -9.40 34.52 12.50
CA ILE A 275 -10.50 34.08 11.65
C ILE A 275 -10.91 35.26 10.78
N ALA A 276 -10.74 35.11 9.47
CA ALA A 276 -11.11 36.10 8.47
C ALA A 276 -12.22 35.56 7.56
N ARG A 277 -13.12 36.43 7.11
CA ARG A 277 -14.11 36.05 6.09
C ARG A 277 -13.42 35.92 4.73
N THR A 278 -13.70 34.85 4.00
CA THR A 278 -13.12 34.58 2.66
C THR A 278 -13.43 35.69 1.66
N ALA A 279 -14.57 36.39 1.82
CA ALA A 279 -14.92 37.54 0.99
C ALA A 279 -13.96 38.73 1.09
N LEU A 280 -13.15 38.82 2.16
CA LEU A 280 -12.15 39.86 2.34
C LEU A 280 -10.86 39.59 1.53
N GLY A 281 -10.79 38.45 0.82
CA GLY A 281 -9.61 38.03 0.06
C GLY A 281 -8.69 37.11 0.86
N GLY A 282 -7.43 37.05 0.46
CA GLY A 282 -6.36 36.28 1.09
C GLY A 282 -5.01 36.77 0.57
N GLY A 283 -3.94 36.03 0.83
CA GLY A 283 -2.59 36.39 0.35
C GLY A 283 -1.87 37.34 1.29
N GLY A 284 -0.85 38.04 0.77
CA GLY A 284 0.08 38.83 1.58
C GLY A 284 -0.56 39.88 2.50
N ASN A 285 -1.72 40.44 2.12
CA ASN A 285 -2.44 41.38 2.98
C ASN A 285 -3.01 40.72 4.24
N LEU A 286 -3.49 39.48 4.16
CA LEU A 286 -3.96 38.73 5.32
C LEU A 286 -2.77 38.40 6.24
N THR A 287 -1.67 37.90 5.68
CA THR A 287 -0.44 37.58 6.43
C THR A 287 0.12 38.82 7.13
N ALA A 288 0.16 39.98 6.45
CA ALA A 288 0.62 41.24 7.04
C ALA A 288 -0.31 41.73 8.16
N THR A 289 -1.64 41.62 7.97
CA THR A 289 -2.63 41.99 9.00
C THR A 289 -2.47 41.12 10.23
N VAL A 290 -2.33 39.81 10.03
CA VAL A 290 -2.15 38.82 11.09
C VAL A 290 -0.84 39.05 11.83
N LEU A 291 0.27 39.31 11.11
CA LEU A 291 1.55 39.70 11.72
C LEU A 291 1.41 40.97 12.57
N MET A 292 0.75 42.00 12.06
CA MET A 292 0.54 43.25 12.79
C MET A 292 -0.27 43.01 14.08
N LEU A 293 -1.37 42.26 13.99
CA LEU A 293 -2.18 41.93 15.16
C LEU A 293 -1.41 41.11 16.20
N SER A 294 -0.55 40.18 15.75
CA SER A 294 0.36 39.43 16.62
C SER A 294 1.36 40.34 17.33
N LEU A 295 1.98 41.30 16.63
CA LEU A 295 2.88 42.27 17.25
C LEU A 295 2.15 43.20 18.23
N MET A 296 0.93 43.64 17.90
CA MET A 296 0.10 44.43 18.83
C MET A 296 -0.31 43.62 20.07
N HIS A 297 -0.37 42.28 19.97
CA HIS A 297 -0.64 41.43 21.11
C HIS A 297 0.48 41.48 22.15
N HIS A 298 1.75 41.58 21.73
CA HIS A 298 2.88 41.82 22.65
C HIS A 298 2.69 43.10 23.46
N VAL A 299 2.33 44.20 22.79
CA VAL A 299 2.05 45.49 23.45
C VAL A 299 0.92 45.35 24.46
N LYS A 300 -0.16 44.65 24.11
CA LYS A 300 -1.29 44.39 25.02
C LYS A 300 -0.88 43.58 26.25
N LEU A 301 0.07 42.65 26.10
CA LEU A 301 0.60 41.85 27.19
C LEU A 301 1.67 42.58 28.02
N GLY A 302 2.02 43.82 27.67
CA GLY A 302 3.11 44.57 28.31
C GLY A 302 4.47 43.94 28.05
N ARG A 303 4.61 43.18 26.95
CA ARG A 303 5.84 42.50 26.57
C ARG A 303 6.55 43.33 25.50
N GLU A 304 7.83 43.59 25.71
CA GLU A 304 8.64 44.30 24.72
C GLU A 304 8.91 43.40 23.51
N LEU A 305 8.96 44.01 22.33
CA LEU A 305 9.43 43.36 21.12
C LEU A 305 10.95 43.24 21.20
N GLY A 306 11.49 42.13 20.70
CA GLY A 306 12.93 41.92 20.71
C GLY A 306 13.66 42.82 19.71
N ASP A 307 14.95 43.04 19.94
CA ASP A 307 15.84 43.82 19.06
C ASP A 307 15.85 43.33 17.59
N SER A 308 15.51 42.06 17.38
CA SER A 308 15.44 41.44 16.05
C SER A 308 14.17 40.61 15.87
N LEU A 309 13.63 40.61 14.64
CA LEU A 309 12.49 39.79 14.25
C LEU A 309 12.95 38.63 13.36
N HIS A 310 12.69 37.40 13.79
CA HIS A 310 12.71 36.22 12.94
C HIS A 310 11.29 35.92 12.47
N LEU A 311 11.04 36.10 11.17
CA LEU A 311 9.75 35.83 10.56
C LEU A 311 9.86 34.68 9.56
N GLN A 312 9.12 33.60 9.81
CA GLN A 312 8.93 32.52 8.85
C GLN A 312 7.49 32.55 8.34
N ALA A 313 7.30 33.06 7.11
CA ALA A 313 6.00 33.07 6.44
C ALA A 313 6.08 32.19 5.18
N ARG A 314 5.24 31.16 5.08
CA ARG A 314 5.13 30.37 3.83
C ARG A 314 4.46 31.21 2.74
N ARG A 315 5.00 31.22 1.53
CA ARG A 315 4.36 31.87 0.38
C ARG A 315 3.12 31.09 -0.03
N LEU A 316 1.97 31.77 -0.09
CA LEU A 316 0.81 31.31 -0.86
C LEU A 316 1.18 31.46 -2.34
N HIS A 317 1.43 30.35 -3.02
CA HIS A 317 1.41 30.28 -4.48
C HIS A 317 -0.03 30.12 -4.97
#